data_AF-A0A2D6HER4-F1
#
_entry.id   AF-A0A2D6HER4-F1
#
_cell.length_a   1.000
_cell.length_b   1.000
_cell.length_c   1.000
_cell.angle_alpha   90.00
_cell.angle_beta   90.00
_cell.angle_gamma   90.00
#
_symmetry.space_group_name_H-M   'P 1'
#
loop_
_entity.id
_entity.type
_entity.pdbx_description
1 polymer ?
#
loop_
_entity_poly.entity_id
_entity_poly.type
_entity_poly.pdbx_seq_one_letter_code
_entity_poly.pdbx_strand_id
1 'polypeptide(L)'
;MSAPNPPAAAGPPLLLRSLALAAVGTLLVLVTFSCLRTFARHENQLDALRAAVLLERVVLAEGRAKPLETPSALGALLPDHPELLRRLTGACLLDDGSTLLYHGYLFDLLPTEEGAVLRVWPRRHPNTGQDAFLVTPGGILGHPNRAGRWSGSTAPPVPGPLSESGWRAIDAPAGRGTSY
;
A
#
# COMPACT_ATOMS: atom_id res chain seq x y z
N MET A 1 45.07 59.79 21.34
CA MET A 1 44.92 59.46 19.91
C MET A 1 43.93 58.30 19.81
N SER A 2 42.67 58.58 19.47
CA SER A 2 41.65 57.53 19.29
C SER A 2 41.82 56.90 17.92
N ALA A 3 41.89 55.57 17.86
CA ALA A 3 41.94 54.82 16.61
C ALA A 3 40.61 54.99 15.85
N PRO A 4 40.64 55.08 14.49
CA PRO A 4 39.43 55.15 13.69
C PRO A 4 38.63 53.85 13.81
N ASN A 5 37.32 53.97 14.01
CA ASN A 5 36.41 52.81 14.00
C ASN A 5 36.48 52.11 12.64
N PRO A 6 36.55 50.77 12.60
CA PRO A 6 36.52 50.03 11.36
C PRO A 6 35.19 50.29 10.61
N PRO A 7 35.23 50.39 9.27
CA PRO A 7 34.02 50.59 8.48
C PRO A 7 33.07 49.40 8.69
N ALA A 8 31.79 49.71 8.94
CA ALA A 8 30.76 48.69 9.03
C ALA A 8 30.72 47.89 7.72
N ALA A 9 30.94 46.58 7.82
CA ALA A 9 30.91 45.68 6.67
C ALA A 9 29.53 45.78 5.99
N ALA A 10 29.52 46.10 4.70
CA ALA A 10 28.28 46.13 3.93
C ALA A 10 27.67 44.73 3.88
N GLY A 11 26.44 44.59 4.37
CA GLY A 11 25.71 43.32 4.32
C GLY A 11 25.47 42.86 2.87
N PRO A 12 25.14 41.58 2.65
CA PRO A 12 24.93 41.05 1.31
C PRO A 12 23.79 41.79 0.60
N PRO A 13 23.92 42.05 -0.72
CA PRO A 13 22.90 42.73 -1.51
C PRO A 13 21.54 42.03 -1.42
N LEU A 14 20.46 42.81 -1.47
CA LEU A 14 19.08 42.33 -1.31
C LEU A 14 18.74 41.16 -2.25
N LEU A 15 19.26 41.18 -3.49
CA LEU A 15 19.05 40.11 -4.47
C LEU A 15 19.60 38.76 -3.98
N LEU A 16 20.81 38.73 -3.40
CA LEU A 16 21.39 37.49 -2.86
C LEU A 16 20.58 36.97 -1.68
N ARG A 17 20.03 37.88 -0.84
CA ARG A 17 19.14 37.48 0.27
C ARG A 17 17.84 36.87 -0.25
N SER A 18 17.21 37.49 -1.24
CA SER A 18 15.99 36.96 -1.87
C SER A 18 16.23 35.61 -2.54
N LEU A 19 17.36 35.46 -3.26
CA LEU A 19 17.74 34.19 -3.87
C LEU A 19 17.96 33.09 -2.83
N ALA A 20 18.64 33.41 -1.73
CA ALA A 20 18.86 32.48 -0.62
C ALA A 20 17.53 32.06 0.03
N LEU A 21 16.64 33.01 0.30
CA LEU A 21 15.30 32.71 0.83
C LEU A 21 14.48 31.85 -0.13
N ALA A 22 14.51 32.14 -1.43
CA ALA A 22 13.83 31.35 -2.44
C ALA A 22 14.39 29.91 -2.48
N ALA A 23 15.72 29.75 -2.46
CA ALA A 23 16.36 28.44 -2.46
C ALA A 23 15.99 27.62 -1.21
N VAL A 24 15.98 28.25 -0.03
CA VAL A 24 15.53 27.59 1.22
C VAL A 24 14.05 27.22 1.13
N GLY A 25 13.20 28.12 0.63
CA GLY A 25 11.78 27.86 0.43
C GLY A 25 11.53 26.66 -0.50
N THR A 26 12.22 26.62 -1.64
CA THR A 26 12.16 25.49 -2.58
C THR A 26 12.61 24.18 -1.93
N LEU A 27 13.72 24.21 -1.17
CA LEU A 27 14.21 23.02 -0.47
C LEU A 27 13.18 22.48 0.53
N LEU A 28 12.55 23.37 1.32
CA LEU A 28 11.51 22.98 2.28
C LEU A 28 10.31 22.33 1.58
N VAL A 29 9.86 22.88 0.46
CA VAL A 29 8.77 22.29 -0.33
C VAL A 29 9.13 20.90 -0.84
N LEU A 30 10.33 20.72 -1.38
CA LEU A 30 10.79 19.42 -1.90
C LEU A 30 10.88 18.36 -0.80
N VAL A 31 11.43 18.71 0.36
CA VAL A 31 11.52 17.81 1.52
C VAL A 31 10.12 17.45 2.02
N THR A 32 9.23 18.44 2.17
CA THR A 32 7.86 18.23 2.64
C THR A 32 7.09 17.29 1.71
N PHE A 33 7.20 17.51 0.40
CA PHE A 33 6.57 16.65 -0.60
C PHE A 33 7.10 15.21 -0.58
N SER A 34 8.42 15.04 -0.40
CA SER A 34 9.05 13.72 -0.27
C SER A 34 8.56 12.96 0.97
N CYS A 35 8.44 13.66 2.10
CA CYS A 35 7.88 13.11 3.34
C CYS A 35 6.42 12.71 3.15
N LEU A 36 5.57 13.61 2.61
CA LEU A 36 4.16 13.32 2.35
C LEU A 36 3.97 12.11 1.44
N ARG A 37 4.80 11.96 0.40
CA ARG A 37 4.76 10.78 -0.48
C ARG A 37 5.13 9.51 0.26
N THR A 38 6.05 9.56 1.23
CA THR A 38 6.42 8.40 2.03
C THR A 38 5.31 8.02 3.01
N PHE A 39 4.70 9.00 3.68
CA PHE A 39 3.53 8.77 4.53
C PHE A 39 2.34 8.19 3.74
N ALA A 40 1.99 8.78 2.60
CA ALA A 40 0.87 8.29 1.79
C ALA A 40 1.06 6.84 1.35
N ARG A 41 2.28 6.43 0.98
CA ARG A 41 2.58 5.04 0.62
C ARG A 41 2.46 4.10 1.81
N HIS A 42 2.90 4.53 2.98
CA HIS A 42 2.81 3.75 4.21
C HIS A 42 1.35 3.58 4.66
N GLU A 43 0.53 4.64 4.62
CA GLU A 43 -0.89 4.53 4.93
C GLU A 43 -1.63 3.64 3.93
N ASN A 44 -1.36 3.75 2.62
CA ASN A 44 -1.92 2.83 1.62
C ASN A 44 -1.57 1.36 1.91
N GLN A 45 -0.34 1.08 2.36
CA GLN A 45 0.09 -0.26 2.78
C GLN A 45 -0.70 -0.76 3.99
N LEU A 46 -0.86 0.07 5.01
CA LEU A 46 -1.61 -0.28 6.20
C LEU A 46 -3.09 -0.49 5.89
N ASP A 47 -3.69 0.36 5.06
CA ASP A 47 -5.07 0.20 4.62
C ASP A 47 -5.25 -1.06 3.78
N ALA A 48 -4.29 -1.38 2.91
CA ALA A 48 -4.32 -2.62 2.15
C ALA A 48 -4.25 -3.86 3.06
N LEU A 49 -3.41 -3.83 4.10
CA LEU A 49 -3.34 -4.90 5.11
C LEU A 49 -4.63 -5.01 5.93
N ARG A 50 -5.23 -3.89 6.36
CA ARG A 50 -6.52 -3.90 7.06
C ARG A 50 -7.62 -4.48 6.17
N ALA A 51 -7.66 -4.09 4.90
CA ALA A 51 -8.59 -4.66 3.93
C ALA A 51 -8.35 -6.15 3.70
N ALA A 52 -7.09 -6.59 3.62
CA ALA A 52 -6.74 -8.00 3.50
C ALA A 52 -7.24 -8.82 4.69
N VAL A 53 -7.08 -8.33 5.92
CA VAL A 53 -7.62 -8.97 7.14
C VAL A 53 -9.15 -9.00 7.16
N LEU A 54 -9.81 -7.96 6.65
CA LEU A 54 -11.27 -7.93 6.54
C LEU A 54 -11.76 -8.97 5.53
N LEU A 55 -11.12 -9.04 4.36
CA LEU A 55 -11.46 -9.97 3.29
C LEU A 55 -11.10 -11.42 3.66
N GLU A 56 -10.02 -11.64 4.41
CA GLU A 56 -9.62 -12.95 4.92
C GLU A 56 -10.78 -13.70 5.56
N ARG A 57 -11.54 -13.02 6.43
CA ARG A 57 -12.65 -13.65 7.17
C ARG A 57 -13.75 -14.17 6.25
N VAL A 58 -14.00 -13.47 5.14
CA VAL A 58 -15.04 -13.81 4.18
C VAL A 58 -14.55 -14.92 3.25
N VAL A 59 -13.35 -14.73 2.70
CA VAL A 59 -12.69 -15.69 1.81
C VAL A 59 -12.47 -17.03 2.50
N LEU A 60 -12.02 -17.04 3.76
CA LEU A 60 -11.84 -18.27 4.53
C LEU A 60 -13.17 -18.91 4.94
N ALA A 61 -14.22 -18.12 5.20
CA ALA A 61 -15.53 -18.66 5.52
C ALA A 61 -16.14 -19.38 4.31
N GLU A 62 -16.04 -18.80 3.11
CA GLU A 62 -16.57 -19.39 1.88
C GLU A 62 -15.70 -20.51 1.33
N GLY A 63 -14.37 -20.35 1.35
CA GLY A 63 -13.42 -21.37 0.88
C GLY A 63 -13.47 -22.66 1.69
N ARG A 64 -13.94 -22.62 2.94
CA ARG A 64 -14.23 -23.81 3.75
C ARG A 64 -15.54 -24.49 3.36
N ALA A 65 -16.51 -23.74 2.84
CA ALA A 65 -17.84 -24.24 2.54
C ALA A 65 -17.93 -24.90 1.16
N LYS A 66 -17.11 -24.48 0.19
CA LYS A 66 -17.10 -25.07 -1.16
C LYS A 66 -15.71 -24.94 -1.80
N PRO A 67 -15.15 -26.02 -2.37
CA PRO A 67 -14.01 -25.91 -3.27
C PRO A 67 -14.38 -24.95 -4.40
N LEU A 68 -13.60 -23.89 -4.57
CA LEU A 68 -13.82 -22.91 -5.62
C LEU A 68 -13.40 -23.53 -6.96
N GLU A 69 -14.31 -24.31 -7.56
CA GLU A 69 -14.08 -24.98 -8.85
C GLU A 69 -13.91 -23.99 -10.01
N THR A 70 -14.46 -22.78 -9.85
CA THR A 70 -14.27 -21.65 -10.77
C THR A 70 -13.40 -20.58 -10.12
N PRO A 71 -12.60 -19.83 -10.90
CA PRO A 71 -11.97 -18.60 -10.43
C PRO A 71 -13.08 -17.67 -9.94
N SER A 72 -13.28 -17.65 -8.63
CA SER A 72 -14.28 -16.83 -7.99
C SER A 72 -13.68 -15.45 -7.93
N ALA A 73 -14.02 -14.68 -8.96
CA ALA A 73 -13.78 -13.27 -9.03
C ALA A 73 -14.23 -12.62 -7.72
N LEU A 74 -13.35 -11.85 -7.08
CA LEU A 74 -13.69 -11.11 -5.85
C LEU A 74 -14.95 -10.25 -6.05
N GLY A 75 -15.20 -9.80 -7.29
CA GLY A 75 -16.41 -9.09 -7.69
C GLY A 75 -17.71 -9.90 -7.60
N ALA A 76 -17.67 -11.22 -7.63
CA ALA A 76 -18.85 -12.07 -7.41
C ALA A 76 -19.18 -12.23 -5.93
N LEU A 77 -18.20 -12.09 -5.03
CA LEU A 77 -18.37 -12.25 -3.59
C LEU A 77 -18.85 -10.96 -2.91
N LEU A 78 -18.40 -9.81 -3.41
CA LEU A 78 -18.71 -8.51 -2.81
C LEU A 78 -20.22 -8.16 -2.73
N PRO A 79 -21.08 -8.50 -3.71
CA PRO A 79 -22.51 -8.22 -3.66
C PRO A 79 -23.22 -8.90 -2.48
N ASP A 80 -22.78 -10.08 -2.07
CA ASP A 80 -23.38 -10.85 -0.98
C ASP A 80 -22.94 -10.35 0.41
N HIS A 81 -21.96 -9.44 0.44
CA HIS A 81 -21.35 -8.89 1.66
C HIS A 81 -21.37 -7.35 1.70
N PRO A 82 -22.55 -6.71 1.80
CA PRO A 82 -22.68 -5.25 1.76
C PRO A 82 -21.95 -4.53 2.91
N GLU A 83 -21.72 -5.20 4.04
CA GLU A 83 -20.90 -4.69 5.15
C GLU A 83 -19.42 -4.53 4.76
N LEU A 84 -18.88 -5.36 3.87
CA LEU A 84 -17.53 -5.22 3.35
C LEU A 84 -17.44 -4.02 2.43
N LEU A 85 -18.39 -3.85 1.52
CA LEU A 85 -18.44 -2.69 0.63
C LEU A 85 -18.50 -1.37 1.40
N ARG A 86 -19.27 -1.33 2.50
CA ARG A 86 -19.30 -0.17 3.41
C ARG A 86 -17.94 0.10 4.06
N ARG A 87 -17.21 -0.93 4.47
CA ARG A 87 -15.88 -0.79 5.09
C ARG A 87 -14.79 -0.45 4.07
N LEU A 88 -14.91 -0.96 2.86
CA LEU A 88 -14.02 -0.71 1.73
C LEU A 88 -14.53 0.47 0.89
N THR A 89 -14.91 1.57 1.56
CA THR A 89 -15.39 2.78 0.87
C THR A 89 -14.33 3.27 -0.11
N GLY A 90 -14.70 3.43 -1.38
CA GLY A 90 -13.77 3.84 -2.45
C GLY A 90 -13.02 2.69 -3.12
N ALA A 91 -13.33 1.43 -2.79
CA ALA A 91 -12.90 0.31 -3.58
C ALA A 91 -13.64 0.26 -4.92
N CYS A 92 -12.94 -0.09 -5.99
CA CYS A 92 -13.49 -0.19 -7.34
C CYS A 92 -13.11 -1.53 -7.96
N LEU A 93 -14.08 -2.26 -8.50
CA LEU A 93 -13.80 -3.44 -9.31
C LEU A 93 -13.22 -3.00 -10.66
N LEU A 94 -12.20 -3.70 -11.16
CA LEU A 94 -11.65 -3.45 -12.48
C LEU A 94 -12.52 -4.09 -13.57
N ASP A 95 -12.24 -3.74 -14.84
CA ASP A 95 -13.00 -4.21 -16.01
C ASP A 95 -12.95 -5.74 -16.19
N ASP A 96 -11.98 -6.41 -15.57
CA ASP A 96 -11.87 -7.87 -15.53
C ASP A 96 -12.89 -8.54 -14.58
N GLY A 97 -13.64 -7.75 -13.80
CA GLY A 97 -14.63 -8.20 -12.84
C GLY A 97 -14.07 -9.00 -11.65
N SER A 98 -12.77 -9.25 -11.61
CA SER A 98 -12.11 -10.17 -10.66
C SER A 98 -11.16 -9.45 -9.73
N THR A 99 -10.54 -8.37 -10.20
CA THR A 99 -9.59 -7.59 -9.43
C THR A 99 -10.28 -6.39 -8.79
N LEU A 100 -10.10 -6.21 -7.48
CA LEU A 100 -10.54 -5.02 -6.75
C LEU A 100 -9.36 -4.06 -6.55
N LEU A 101 -9.57 -2.79 -6.86
CA LEU A 101 -8.64 -1.69 -6.57
C LEU A 101 -9.09 -0.95 -5.31
N TYR A 102 -8.22 -0.87 -4.29
CA TYR A 102 -8.48 -0.13 -3.05
C TYR A 102 -7.20 0.59 -2.59
N HIS A 103 -7.28 1.92 -2.39
CA HIS A 103 -6.16 2.80 -2.01
C HIS A 103 -4.82 2.52 -2.71
N GLY A 104 -4.85 2.25 -4.02
CA GLY A 104 -3.66 2.01 -4.83
C GLY A 104 -3.07 0.60 -4.74
N TYR A 105 -3.80 -0.34 -4.11
CA TYR A 105 -3.53 -1.76 -4.09
C TYR A 105 -4.59 -2.54 -4.87
N LEU A 106 -4.16 -3.63 -5.49
CA LEU A 106 -4.97 -4.57 -6.23
C LEU A 106 -5.16 -5.82 -5.36
N PHE A 107 -6.36 -6.37 -5.41
CA PHE A 107 -6.79 -7.55 -4.66
C PHE A 107 -7.41 -8.53 -5.62
N ASP A 108 -6.99 -9.78 -5.54
CA ASP A 108 -7.49 -10.84 -6.42
C ASP A 108 -7.43 -12.19 -5.71
N LEU A 109 -8.35 -13.09 -6.04
CA LEU A 109 -8.43 -14.43 -5.48
C LEU A 109 -7.84 -15.45 -6.43
N LEU A 110 -6.99 -16.33 -5.90
CA LEU A 110 -6.44 -17.46 -6.62
C LEU A 110 -6.89 -18.76 -5.94
N PRO A 111 -7.68 -19.61 -6.60
CA PRO A 111 -7.96 -20.95 -6.08
C PRO A 111 -6.67 -21.79 -6.08
N THR A 112 -6.41 -22.50 -4.99
CA THR A 112 -5.30 -23.45 -4.84
C THR A 112 -5.81 -24.75 -4.21
N GLU A 113 -5.02 -25.82 -4.24
CA GLU A 113 -5.38 -27.11 -3.65
C GLU A 113 -5.66 -27.04 -2.14
N GLU A 114 -4.99 -26.11 -1.43
CA GLU A 114 -5.14 -25.89 0.01
C GLU A 114 -6.27 -24.91 0.36
N GLY A 115 -6.91 -24.32 -0.65
CA GLY A 115 -7.96 -23.30 -0.49
C GLY A 115 -7.70 -22.04 -1.32
N ALA A 116 -8.50 -21.00 -1.10
CA ALA A 116 -8.31 -19.73 -1.79
C ALA A 116 -7.13 -18.94 -1.19
N VAL A 117 -6.33 -18.32 -2.05
CA VAL A 117 -5.30 -17.36 -1.65
C VAL A 117 -5.70 -15.97 -2.13
N LEU A 118 -5.88 -15.03 -1.21
CA LEU A 118 -6.07 -13.62 -1.55
C LEU A 118 -4.70 -12.98 -1.78
N ARG A 119 -4.50 -12.46 -2.98
CA ARG A 119 -3.29 -11.78 -3.41
C ARG A 119 -3.50 -10.28 -3.31
N VAL A 120 -2.53 -9.56 -2.75
CA VAL A 120 -2.58 -8.11 -2.57
C VAL A 120 -1.27 -7.49 -3.03
N TRP A 121 -1.31 -6.54 -3.96
CA TRP A 121 -0.07 -5.95 -4.51
C TRP A 121 -0.30 -4.52 -5.03
N PRO A 122 0.74 -3.69 -5.16
CA PRO A 122 0.56 -2.30 -5.53
C PRO A 122 0.14 -2.17 -7.00
N ARG A 123 -0.81 -1.28 -7.27
CA ARG A 123 -1.18 -0.89 -8.65
C ARG A 123 0.02 -0.30 -9.40
N ARG A 124 0.88 0.48 -8.73
CA ARG A 124 2.09 1.07 -9.31
C ARG A 124 3.22 1.07 -8.29
N HIS A 125 4.16 0.14 -8.41
CA HIS A 125 5.41 0.18 -7.64
C HIS A 125 6.37 1.27 -8.19
N PRO A 126 7.08 2.04 -7.33
CA PRO A 126 6.96 2.14 -5.87
C PRO A 126 6.03 3.30 -5.44
N ASN A 127 5.12 3.73 -6.31
CA ASN A 127 4.33 4.95 -6.14
C ASN A 127 3.13 4.78 -5.21
N THR A 128 2.41 3.67 -5.31
CA THR A 128 1.24 3.39 -4.48
C THR A 128 1.56 2.51 -3.29
N GLY A 129 2.66 1.76 -3.35
CA GLY A 129 3.09 0.84 -2.32
C GLY A 129 4.38 0.11 -2.70
N GLN A 130 5.00 -0.58 -1.74
CA GLN A 130 6.28 -1.26 -1.92
C GLN A 130 6.25 -2.75 -1.59
N ASP A 131 5.20 -3.23 -0.94
CA ASP A 131 5.11 -4.60 -0.45
C ASP A 131 3.99 -5.33 -1.19
N ALA A 132 4.11 -6.64 -1.30
CA ALA A 132 3.01 -7.50 -1.72
C ALA A 132 2.64 -8.41 -0.55
N PHE A 133 1.38 -8.85 -0.52
CA PHE A 133 0.84 -9.70 0.52
C PHE A 133 0.10 -10.90 -0.09
N LEU A 134 0.16 -12.02 0.61
CA LEU A 134 -0.67 -13.19 0.37
C LEU A 134 -1.42 -13.49 1.66
N VAL A 135 -2.73 -13.67 1.58
CA VAL A 135 -3.52 -14.21 2.67
C VAL A 135 -3.83 -15.66 2.33
N THR A 136 -3.38 -16.54 3.19
CA THR A 136 -3.52 -18.00 3.05
C THR A 136 -4.31 -18.54 4.25
N PRO A 137 -4.79 -19.79 4.21
CA PRO A 137 -5.38 -20.43 5.39
C PRO A 137 -4.44 -20.47 6.62
N GLY A 138 -3.12 -20.41 6.40
CA GLY A 138 -2.10 -20.35 7.46
C GLY A 138 -1.81 -18.95 7.99
N GLY A 139 -2.47 -17.91 7.46
CA GLY A 139 -2.30 -16.51 7.85
C GLY A 139 -1.73 -15.63 6.73
N ILE A 140 -1.28 -14.43 7.12
CA ILE A 140 -0.82 -13.40 6.19
C ILE A 140 0.70 -13.46 6.01
N LEU A 141 1.12 -13.43 4.76
CA LEU A 141 2.50 -13.39 4.33
C LEU A 141 2.77 -12.06 3.65
N GLY A 142 3.87 -11.40 4.03
CA GLY A 142 4.37 -10.20 3.38
C GLY A 142 5.65 -10.47 2.59
N HIS A 143 5.81 -9.78 1.47
CA HIS A 143 7.06 -9.75 0.72
C HIS A 143 7.50 -8.31 0.47
N PRO A 144 8.75 -7.93 0.82
CA PRO A 144 9.33 -6.64 0.47
C PRO A 144 9.60 -6.62 -1.03
N ASN A 145 8.64 -6.16 -1.84
CA ASN A 145 8.64 -6.19 -3.31
C ASN A 145 9.60 -5.11 -3.89
N ARG A 146 10.84 -5.07 -3.38
CA ARG A 146 11.85 -4.05 -3.67
C ARG A 146 12.21 -3.94 -5.15
N ALA A 147 12.16 -5.06 -5.87
CA ALA A 147 12.41 -5.12 -7.30
C ALA A 147 11.20 -4.70 -8.16
N GLY A 148 10.04 -4.44 -7.54
CA GLY A 148 8.80 -4.13 -8.25
C GLY A 148 8.28 -5.27 -9.12
N ARG A 149 8.61 -6.53 -8.76
CA ARG A 149 8.22 -7.73 -9.50
C ARG A 149 6.70 -7.87 -9.60
N TRP A 150 5.97 -7.46 -8.56
CA TRP A 150 4.51 -7.45 -8.55
C TRP A 150 4.00 -6.01 -8.58
N SER A 151 3.51 -5.58 -9.73
CA SER A 151 3.02 -4.21 -9.91
C SER A 151 2.04 -4.14 -11.08
N GLY A 152 0.88 -3.54 -10.85
CA GLY A 152 -0.15 -3.41 -11.87
C GLY A 152 -0.94 -4.71 -12.11
N SER A 153 -2.01 -4.62 -12.87
CA SER A 153 -2.99 -5.73 -13.02
C SER A 153 -2.45 -6.97 -13.73
N THR A 154 -1.35 -6.85 -14.49
CA THR A 154 -0.79 -7.95 -15.28
C THR A 154 0.30 -8.73 -14.58
N ALA A 155 0.74 -8.31 -13.39
CA ALA A 155 1.81 -8.95 -12.64
C ALA A 155 1.39 -9.25 -11.19
N PRO A 156 0.33 -10.06 -10.98
CA PRO A 156 -0.06 -10.47 -9.64
C PRO A 156 1.00 -11.37 -9.00
N PRO A 157 1.09 -11.39 -7.66
CA PRO A 157 1.82 -12.41 -6.92
C PRO A 157 1.40 -13.82 -7.33
N VAL A 158 2.37 -14.72 -7.47
CA VAL A 158 2.12 -16.15 -7.65
C VAL A 158 2.57 -16.85 -6.37
N PRO A 159 1.71 -17.63 -5.71
CA PRO A 159 2.14 -18.45 -4.58
C PRO A 159 3.13 -19.49 -5.11
N GLY A 160 4.38 -19.39 -4.66
CA GLY A 160 5.41 -20.40 -4.86
C GLY A 160 5.86 -20.97 -3.51
N PRO A 161 6.85 -21.87 -3.48
CA PRO A 161 7.39 -22.38 -2.23
C PRO A 161 7.85 -21.20 -1.34
N LEU A 162 7.29 -21.13 -0.13
CA LEU A 162 7.44 -20.01 0.81
C LEU A 162 8.91 -19.71 1.16
N SER A 163 9.77 -20.73 1.13
CA SER A 163 11.17 -20.66 1.51
C SER A 163 12.09 -19.99 0.47
N GLU A 164 11.73 -20.03 -0.82
CA GLU A 164 12.61 -19.55 -1.91
C GLU A 164 12.26 -18.15 -2.42
N SER A 165 11.11 -17.64 -2.01
CA SER A 165 10.44 -16.53 -2.70
C SER A 165 10.45 -15.23 -1.92
N GLY A 166 10.98 -15.18 -0.69
CA GLY A 166 11.11 -13.96 0.12
C GLY A 166 9.87 -13.59 0.95
N TRP A 167 8.82 -14.42 0.91
CA TRP A 167 7.63 -14.28 1.75
C TRP A 167 7.94 -14.58 3.21
N ARG A 168 7.35 -13.79 4.11
CA ARG A 168 7.49 -13.97 5.56
C ARG A 168 6.14 -13.80 6.22
N ALA A 169 5.85 -14.62 7.22
CA ALA A 169 4.70 -14.38 8.10
C ALA A 169 4.81 -12.98 8.70
N ILE A 170 3.70 -12.26 8.68
CA ILE A 170 3.58 -10.94 9.30
C ILE A 170 2.39 -10.94 10.22
N ASP A 171 2.50 -10.20 11.31
CA ASP A 171 1.35 -9.97 12.18
C ASP A 171 0.35 -9.08 11.47
N ALA A 172 -0.91 -9.50 11.46
CA ALA A 172 -2.01 -8.63 11.06
C ALA A 172 -1.94 -7.35 11.92
N PRO A 173 -2.09 -6.15 11.33
CA PRO A 173 -2.13 -4.93 12.13
C PRO A 173 -3.24 -5.08 13.17
N ALA A 174 -2.92 -4.89 14.45
CA ALA A 174 -3.90 -4.94 15.52
C ALA A 174 -5.08 -4.06 15.12
N GLY A 175 -6.23 -4.68 14.83
CA GLY A 175 -7.42 -3.94 14.45
C GLY A 175 -7.65 -2.91 15.55
N ARG A 176 -7.72 -1.62 15.20
CA ARG A 176 -8.10 -0.60 16.19
C ARG A 176 -9.40 -1.10 16.79
N GLY A 177 -9.36 -1.50 18.07
CA GLY A 177 -10.49 -2.10 18.76
C GLY A 177 -11.64 -1.12 18.77
N THR A 178 -12.49 -1.17 17.75
CA THR A 178 -13.76 -0.49 17.73
C THR A 178 -14.80 -1.54 18.05
N SER A 179 -15.02 -1.72 19.35
CA SER A 179 -16.27 -2.24 19.88
C SER A 179 -17.40 -1.39 19.30
N TYR A 180 -18.21 -1.98 18.43
CA TYR A 180 -19.53 -1.47 18.05
C TYR A 180 -20.53 -2.57 18.33
#